data_AF-A0A3B9HXX3-F1
#
_entry.id   AF-A0A3B9HXX3-F1
#
_cell.length_a   1.000
_cell.length_b   1.000
_cell.length_c   1.000
_cell.angle_alpha   90.00
_cell.angle_beta   90.00
_cell.angle_gamma   90.00
#
_symmetry.space_group_name_H-M   'P 1'
#
loop_
_entity.id
_entity.type
_entity.pdbx_description
1 polymer ?
#
loop_
_entity_poly.entity_id
_entity_poly.type
_entity_poly.pdbx_seq_one_letter_code
_entity_poly.pdbx_strand_id
1 'polypeptide(L)'
;MQEKGSLQGYYQRFPVLSWLGILFCFVLFPAGLINLGLDQLFKTRAANNREEIESRMEQALKTVDKFSDNEYFAHFLLLDINQTLLSSQQPHKTFQKLKTSLQKRYPDTFTFVYWDEKGELIKELSDEASF
;
A
#
# COMPACT_ATOMS: atom_id res chain seq x y z
N MET A 1 -2.59 50.14 -49.99
CA MET A 1 -2.29 48.75 -50.40
C MET A 1 -0.81 48.53 -50.23
N GLN A 2 -0.42 48.05 -49.06
CA GLN A 2 0.94 48.06 -48.52
C GLN A 2 1.39 46.61 -48.26
N GLU A 3 2.70 46.37 -48.34
CA GLU A 3 3.41 45.24 -47.75
C GLU A 3 3.19 43.82 -48.31
N LYS A 4 3.53 43.58 -49.58
CA LYS A 4 3.87 42.20 -50.02
C LYS A 4 5.23 42.03 -50.69
N GLY A 5 6.02 43.10 -50.81
CA GLY A 5 7.27 43.09 -51.59
C GLY A 5 8.58 42.88 -50.81
N SER A 6 8.62 43.13 -49.49
CA SER A 6 9.90 43.14 -48.74
C SER A 6 10.29 41.80 -48.11
N LEU A 7 9.32 40.90 -47.88
CA LEU A 7 9.58 39.63 -47.20
C LEU A 7 10.12 38.54 -48.12
N GLN A 8 9.88 38.61 -49.43
CA GLN A 8 10.24 37.54 -50.36
C GLN A 8 11.72 37.55 -50.77
N GLY A 9 12.37 38.72 -50.76
CA GLY A 9 13.77 38.88 -51.18
C GLY A 9 14.83 38.47 -50.15
N TYR A 10 14.48 38.40 -48.85
CA TYR A 10 15.45 38.07 -47.79
C TYR A 10 15.69 36.56 -47.65
N TYR A 11 14.66 35.75 -47.89
CA TYR A 11 14.74 34.28 -47.83
C TYR A 11 15.60 33.68 -48.95
N GLN A 12 15.80 34.40 -50.06
CA GLN A 12 16.48 33.88 -51.25
C GLN A 12 18.01 34.01 -51.19
N ARG A 13 18.56 34.76 -50.24
CA ARG A 13 20.01 35.05 -50.17
C ARG A 13 20.79 34.12 -49.23
N PHE A 14 20.13 33.48 -48.25
CA PHE A 14 20.75 32.52 -47.31
C PHE A 14 19.75 31.44 -46.86
N PRO A 15 19.44 30.43 -47.70
CA PRO A 15 18.46 29.39 -47.39
C PRO A 15 18.78 28.58 -46.13
N VAL A 16 20.08 28.45 -45.80
CA VAL A 16 20.57 27.75 -44.61
C VAL A 16 20.15 28.44 -43.31
N LEU A 17 20.13 29.77 -43.29
CA LEU A 17 19.79 30.54 -42.09
C LEU A 17 18.29 30.44 -41.77
N SER A 18 17.46 30.45 -42.81
CA SER A 18 16.02 30.19 -42.68
C SER A 18 15.74 28.79 -42.16
N TRP A 19 16.47 27.78 -42.64
CA TRP A 19 16.29 26.40 -42.21
C TRP A 19 16.76 26.18 -40.76
N LEU A 20 17.85 26.84 -40.37
CA LEU A 20 18.31 26.89 -38.97
C LEU A 20 17.27 27.52 -38.04
N GLY A 21 16.62 28.61 -38.46
CA GLY A 21 15.55 29.23 -37.68
C GLY A 21 14.35 28.31 -37.47
N ILE A 22 13.94 27.57 -38.51
CA ILE A 22 12.85 26.58 -38.42
C ILE A 22 13.24 25.44 -37.47
N LEU A 23 14.45 24.90 -37.61
CA LEU A 23 14.94 23.81 -36.75
C LEU A 23 15.05 24.26 -35.29
N PHE A 24 15.50 25.49 -35.04
CA PHE A 24 15.55 26.05 -33.70
C PHE A 24 14.15 26.20 -33.09
N CYS A 25 13.20 26.75 -33.86
CA CYS A 25 11.84 27.03 -33.39
C CYS A 25 11.00 25.76 -33.15
N PHE A 26 11.17 24.73 -33.99
CA PHE A 26 10.37 23.50 -33.91
C PHE A 26 11.06 22.35 -33.17
N VAL A 27 12.38 22.37 -32.97
CA VAL A 27 13.11 21.28 -32.31
C VAL A 27 13.72 21.73 -30.99
N LEU A 28 14.54 22.78 -30.99
CA LEU A 28 15.26 23.21 -29.78
C LEU A 28 14.32 23.83 -28.74
N PHE A 29 13.41 24.70 -29.17
CA PHE A 29 12.47 25.34 -28.25
C PHE A 29 11.50 24.33 -27.60
N PRO A 30 10.85 23.40 -28.34
CA PRO A 30 10.00 22.39 -27.71
C PRO A 30 10.78 21.38 -26.86
N ALA A 31 11.98 20.98 -27.28
CA ALA A 31 12.83 20.09 -26.49
C ALA A 31 13.25 20.74 -25.16
N GLY A 32 13.55 22.05 -25.16
CA GLY A 32 13.82 22.83 -23.95
C GLY A 32 12.61 22.88 -23.00
N LEU A 33 11.42 23.13 -23.54
CA LEU A 33 10.18 23.13 -22.74
C LEU A 33 9.87 21.76 -22.13
N ILE A 34 10.09 20.67 -22.88
CA ILE A 34 9.91 19.30 -22.38
C ILE A 34 10.89 19.04 -21.23
N ASN A 35 12.16 19.45 -21.35
CA ASN A 35 13.16 19.22 -20.31
C ASN A 35 12.84 19.97 -19.01
N LEU A 36 12.37 21.23 -19.09
CA LEU A 36 11.94 21.99 -17.90
C LEU A 36 10.63 21.45 -17.28
N GLY A 37 9.70 20.96 -18.11
CA GLY A 37 8.43 20.40 -17.63
C GLY A 37 8.58 19.02 -16.98
N LEU A 38 9.50 18.20 -17.48
CA LEU A 38 9.79 16.86 -16.96
C LEU A 38 10.36 16.91 -15.53
N ASP A 39 11.26 17.85 -15.24
CA ASP A 39 11.85 18.00 -13.91
C ASP A 39 10.82 18.27 -12.81
N GLN A 40 9.77 19.06 -13.12
CA GLN A 40 8.69 19.34 -12.18
C GLN A 40 7.76 18.14 -12.00
N LEU A 41 7.48 17.39 -13.08
CA LEU A 41 6.67 16.18 -13.02
C LEU A 41 7.39 15.05 -12.28
N PHE A 42 8.70 14.88 -12.47
CA PHE A 42 9.50 13.90 -11.76
C PHE A 42 9.68 14.25 -10.28
N LYS A 43 9.91 15.53 -9.93
CA LYS A 43 9.97 15.95 -8.52
C LYS A 43 8.64 15.77 -7.79
N THR A 44 7.52 16.09 -8.44
CA THR A 44 6.18 15.92 -7.85
C THR A 44 5.84 14.44 -7.67
N ARG A 45 6.13 13.58 -8.64
CA ARG A 45 5.92 12.13 -8.49
C ARG A 45 6.83 11.49 -7.46
N ALA A 46 8.08 11.92 -7.36
CA ALA A 46 9.02 11.42 -6.35
C ALA A 46 8.63 11.84 -4.93
N ALA A 47 8.14 13.07 -4.74
CA ALA A 47 7.63 13.55 -3.46
C ALA A 47 6.37 12.79 -3.03
N ASN A 48 5.41 12.61 -3.94
CA ASN A 48 4.16 11.92 -3.65
C ASN A 48 4.39 10.42 -3.34
N ASN A 49 5.29 9.75 -4.07
CA ASN A 49 5.67 8.37 -3.75
C ASN A 49 6.34 8.24 -2.39
N ARG A 50 7.17 9.22 -1.99
CA ARG A 50 7.85 9.18 -0.69
C ARG A 50 6.87 9.34 0.47
N GLU A 51 5.92 10.25 0.33
CA GLU A 51 4.87 10.50 1.33
C GLU A 51 3.91 9.30 1.47
N GLU A 52 3.53 8.66 0.35
CA GLU A 52 2.72 7.43 0.40
C GLU A 52 3.47 6.25 1.04
N ILE A 53 4.77 6.09 0.77
CA ILE A 53 5.58 5.02 1.38
C ILE A 53 5.75 5.27 2.88
N GLU A 54 6.02 6.51 3.28
CA GLU A 54 6.20 6.90 4.68
C GLU A 54 4.90 6.71 5.48
N SER A 55 3.75 7.15 4.93
CA SER A 55 2.43 6.95 5.53
C SER A 55 2.09 5.47 5.72
N ARG A 56 2.37 4.62 4.72
CA ARG A 56 2.16 3.16 4.82
C ARG A 56 3.06 2.53 5.88
N MET A 57 4.32 2.96 5.98
CA MET A 57 5.24 2.49 7.01
C MET A 57 4.79 2.92 8.40
N GLU A 58 4.37 4.16 8.58
CA GLU A 58 3.88 4.67 9.86
C GLU A 58 2.61 3.91 10.31
N GLN A 59 1.70 3.62 9.39
CA GLN A 59 0.49 2.84 9.68
C GLN A 59 0.81 1.38 10.02
N ALA A 60 1.78 0.77 9.32
CA ALA A 60 2.26 -0.57 9.65
C ALA A 60 2.92 -0.58 11.04
N LEU A 61 3.77 0.41 11.35
CA LEU A 61 4.41 0.55 12.65
C LEU A 61 3.40 0.75 13.78
N LYS A 62 2.39 1.61 13.61
CA LYS A 62 1.30 1.79 14.59
C LYS A 62 0.50 0.52 14.81
N THR A 63 0.29 -0.26 13.75
CA THR A 63 -0.40 -1.55 13.84
C THR A 63 0.44 -2.55 14.63
N VAL A 64 1.74 -2.65 14.33
CA VAL A 64 2.68 -3.51 15.04
C VAL A 64 2.81 -3.08 16.50
N ASP A 65 2.93 -1.78 16.78
CA ASP A 65 3.04 -1.22 18.13
C ASP A 65 1.78 -1.54 18.97
N LYS A 66 0.60 -1.31 18.38
CA LYS A 66 -0.70 -1.65 19.00
C LYS A 66 -0.86 -3.14 19.28
N PHE A 67 -0.31 -4.02 18.45
CA PHE A 67 -0.33 -5.47 18.66
C PHE A 67 0.92 -6.00 19.37
N SER A 68 1.91 -5.16 19.66
CA SER A 68 3.06 -5.51 20.49
C SER A 68 2.68 -5.56 21.95
N ASP A 69 1.67 -4.78 22.34
CA ASP A 69 1.03 -4.89 23.63
C ASP A 69 0.15 -6.14 23.67
N ASN A 70 0.50 -7.04 24.59
CA ASN A 70 -0.04 -8.40 24.69
C ASN A 70 -1.56 -8.40 24.90
N GLU A 71 -2.09 -7.41 25.61
CA GLU A 71 -3.53 -7.34 25.94
C GLU A 71 -4.40 -7.10 24.70
N TYR A 72 -4.02 -6.13 23.84
CA TYR A 72 -4.78 -5.83 22.63
C TYR A 72 -4.70 -6.96 21.61
N PHE A 73 -3.53 -7.59 21.50
CA PHE A 73 -3.34 -8.77 20.66
C PHE A 73 -4.21 -9.94 21.13
N ALA A 74 -4.18 -10.27 22.43
CA ALA A 74 -4.98 -11.35 23.00
C ALA A 74 -6.49 -11.09 22.84
N HIS A 75 -6.94 -9.86 23.06
CA HIS A 75 -8.34 -9.48 22.86
C HIS A 75 -8.78 -9.65 21.40
N PHE A 76 -8.00 -9.13 20.45
CA PHE A 76 -8.32 -9.24 19.04
C PHE A 76 -8.31 -10.69 18.56
N LEU A 77 -7.32 -11.47 19.01
CA LEU A 77 -7.23 -12.90 18.72
C LEU A 77 -8.45 -13.66 19.23
N LEU A 78 -8.89 -13.39 20.46
CA LEU A 78 -10.08 -14.03 21.02
C LEU A 78 -11.35 -13.65 20.25
N LEU A 79 -11.48 -12.38 19.84
CA LEU A 79 -12.60 -11.92 19.03
C LEU A 79 -12.65 -12.60 17.66
N ASP A 80 -11.51 -12.67 16.97
CA ASP A 80 -11.37 -13.30 15.65
C ASP A 80 -11.68 -14.81 15.70
N ILE A 81 -11.17 -15.51 16.72
CA ILE A 81 -11.49 -16.91 16.97
C ILE A 81 -13.00 -17.07 17.14
N ASN A 82 -13.64 -16.30 18.03
CA ASN A 82 -15.07 -16.41 18.28
C ASN A 82 -15.92 -16.13 17.03
N GLN A 83 -15.61 -15.08 16.27
CA GLN A 83 -16.32 -14.78 15.02
C GLN A 83 -16.19 -15.91 13.99
N THR A 84 -15.01 -16.50 13.88
CA THR A 84 -14.76 -17.65 13.00
C THR A 84 -15.56 -18.88 13.43
N LEU A 85 -15.67 -19.14 14.72
CA LEU A 85 -16.46 -20.25 15.25
C LEU A 85 -17.95 -20.07 15.02
N LEU A 86 -18.47 -18.87 15.28
CA LEU A 86 -19.89 -18.53 15.06
C LEU A 86 -20.30 -18.65 13.58
N SER A 87 -19.37 -18.38 12.66
CA SER A 87 -19.60 -18.48 11.22
C SER A 87 -19.44 -19.90 10.66
N SER A 88 -18.92 -20.83 11.45
CA SER A 88 -18.60 -22.18 10.99
C SER A 88 -19.75 -23.15 11.21
N GLN A 89 -19.99 -24.04 10.23
CA GLN A 89 -20.94 -25.16 10.38
C GLN A 89 -20.46 -26.22 11.38
N GLN A 90 -19.16 -26.26 11.69
CA GLN A 90 -18.55 -27.24 12.60
C GLN A 90 -17.60 -26.54 13.59
N PRO A 91 -18.14 -25.84 14.61
CA PRO A 91 -17.35 -25.00 15.51
C PRO A 91 -16.27 -25.79 16.26
N HIS A 92 -16.58 -26.97 16.81
CA HIS A 92 -15.59 -27.80 17.53
C HIS A 92 -14.36 -28.16 16.69
N LYS A 93 -14.56 -28.64 15.46
CA LYS A 93 -13.45 -28.99 14.56
C LYS A 93 -12.67 -27.77 14.08
N THR A 94 -13.37 -26.65 13.91
CA THR A 94 -12.75 -25.38 13.52
C THR A 94 -11.86 -24.86 14.63
N PHE A 95 -12.35 -24.89 15.87
CA PHE A 95 -11.59 -24.51 17.05
C PHE A 95 -10.34 -25.38 17.22
N GLN A 96 -10.47 -26.70 17.10
CA GLN A 96 -9.34 -27.63 17.23
C GLN A 96 -8.23 -27.33 16.22
N LYS A 97 -8.59 -27.02 14.96
CA LYS A 97 -7.63 -26.62 13.92
C LYS A 97 -6.95 -25.28 14.25
N LEU A 98 -7.72 -24.30 14.68
CA LEU A 98 -7.20 -22.97 15.06
C LEU A 98 -6.25 -23.08 16.25
N LYS A 99 -6.65 -23.78 17.31
CA LYS A 99 -5.83 -24.08 18.49
C LYS A 99 -4.51 -24.72 18.10
N THR A 100 -4.55 -25.79 17.30
CA THR A 100 -3.33 -26.49 16.84
C THR A 100 -2.40 -25.56 16.05
N SER A 101 -2.96 -24.72 15.19
CA SER A 101 -2.20 -23.74 14.40
C SER A 101 -1.55 -22.68 15.29
N LEU A 102 -2.29 -22.17 16.29
CA LEU A 102 -1.81 -21.17 17.23
C LEU A 102 -0.73 -21.71 18.16
N GLN A 103 -0.93 -22.90 18.74
CA GLN A 103 0.06 -23.57 19.58
C GLN A 103 1.36 -23.88 18.81
N LYS A 104 1.25 -24.22 17.51
CA LYS A 104 2.43 -24.42 16.65
C LYS A 104 3.18 -23.11 16.38
N ARG A 105 2.46 -21.99 16.25
CA ARG A 105 3.05 -20.68 15.95
C ARG A 105 3.61 -19.99 17.19
N TYR A 106 2.97 -20.20 18.34
CA TYR A 106 3.28 -19.59 19.62
C TYR A 106 3.28 -20.66 20.72
N PRO A 107 4.34 -21.50 20.78
CA PRO A 107 4.44 -22.55 21.77
C PRO A 107 4.42 -21.97 23.19
N ASP A 108 3.74 -22.66 24.11
CA ASP A 108 3.66 -22.34 25.55
C ASP A 108 3.18 -20.91 25.88
N THR A 109 2.56 -20.22 24.93
CA THR A 109 2.13 -18.82 25.08
C THR A 109 0.65 -18.71 25.47
N PHE A 110 -0.17 -19.67 25.01
CA PHE A 110 -1.63 -19.64 25.18
C PHE A 110 -2.14 -20.90 25.86
N THR A 111 -3.04 -20.71 26.83
CA THR A 111 -3.89 -21.75 27.41
C THR A 111 -5.31 -21.53 26.91
N PHE A 112 -5.90 -22.53 26.26
CA PHE A 112 -7.25 -22.43 25.72
C PHE A 112 -8.26 -23.14 26.62
N VAL A 113 -9.39 -22.48 26.87
CA VAL A 113 -10.55 -23.02 27.60
C VAL A 113 -11.77 -22.93 26.69
N TYR A 114 -12.51 -24.03 26.54
CA TYR A 114 -13.68 -24.11 25.67
C TYR A 114 -14.92 -24.52 26.47
N TRP A 115 -15.88 -23.61 26.58
CA TRP A 115 -17.20 -23.89 27.13
C TRP A 115 -18.21 -24.14 26.02
N ASP A 116 -19.12 -25.07 26.27
CA ASP A 116 -20.27 -25.31 25.40
C ASP A 116 -21.42 -24.32 25.65
N GLU A 117 -22.48 -24.44 24.87
CA GLU A 117 -23.69 -23.62 24.97
C GLU A 117 -24.44 -23.74 26.31
N LYS A 118 -24.16 -24.79 27.10
CA LYS A 118 -24.71 -25.02 28.44
C LYS A 118 -23.79 -24.50 29.54
N GLY A 119 -22.63 -23.96 29.17
CA GLY A 119 -21.58 -23.53 30.10
C GLY A 119 -20.75 -24.69 30.64
N GLU A 120 -20.87 -25.90 30.08
CA GLU A 120 -20.05 -27.04 30.46
C GLU A 120 -18.69 -26.98 29.78
N LEU A 121 -17.64 -27.28 30.55
CA LEU A 121 -16.28 -27.31 30.05
C LEU A 121 -16.07 -28.54 29.16
N ILE A 122 -15.75 -28.33 27.88
CA ILE A 122 -15.34 -29.43 27.00
C ILE A 122 -13.85 -29.70 27.19
N LYS A 123 -13.57 -30.72 28.01
CA LYS A 123 -12.20 -31.14 28.38
C LYS A 123 -11.34 -31.55 27.18
N GLU A 124 -11.94 -32.10 26.12
CA GLU A 124 -11.21 -32.54 24.93
C GLU A 124 -10.65 -31.38 24.10
N LEU A 125 -11.26 -30.19 24.21
CA LEU A 125 -10.87 -28.99 23.48
C LEU A 125 -10.08 -28.00 24.35
N SER A 126 -10.19 -28.14 25.67
CA SER A 126 -9.51 -27.28 26.65
C SER A 126 -8.11 -27.82 27.00
N ASP A 127 -7.16 -26.93 27.22
CA ASP A 127 -5.81 -27.29 27.69
C ASP A 127 -5.76 -27.53 29.21
N GLU A 128 -6.72 -26.95 29.93
CA GLU A 128 -6.79 -27.06 31.38
C GLU A 128 -8.22 -27.46 31.80
N ALA A 129 -8.31 -28.41 32.72
CA ALA A 129 -9.56 -29.01 33.18
C ALA A 129 -9.93 -28.59 34.61
N SER A 130 -9.22 -27.62 35.18
CA SER A 130 -9.31 -27.19 36.57
C SER A 130 -9.89 -25.78 36.68
N PHE A 131 -11.19 -25.62 36.38
CA PHE A 131 -11.94 -24.39 36.64
C PHE A 131 -13.31 -24.74 37.21
#